data_AF-A0A0C2WSA9-F1
#
_entry.id   AF-A0A0C2WSA9-F1
#
_cell.length_a   1.000
_cell.length_b   1.000
_cell.length_c   1.000
_cell.angle_alpha   90.00
_cell.angle_beta   90.00
_cell.angle_gamma   90.00
#
_symmetry.space_group_name_H-M   'P 1'
#
loop_
_entity.id
_entity.type
_entity.pdbx_description
1 polymer ?
#
loop_
_entity_poly.entity_id
_entity_poly.type
_entity_poly.pdbx_seq_one_letter_code
_entity_poly.pdbx_strand_id
1 'polypeptide(L)'
;DELQHYLSSDLETPGEGPLKWWRSKQQVYPRLSLMALNYLSIPATSVDVERVFSKGRLVLSHVRNRLSAETMRAIMCLGAWTQANLITKKDVVDII
;
A
#
# COMPACT_ATOMS: atom_id res chain seq x y z
N ASP A 1 -6.25 -7.78 29.68
CA ASP A 1 -5.88 -6.89 28.56
C ASP A 1 -5.24 -7.66 27.42
N GLU A 2 -5.62 -7.31 26.18
CA GLU A 2 -5.09 -7.92 24.94
C GLU A 2 -3.56 -7.86 24.87
N LEU A 3 -2.97 -6.73 25.28
CA LEU A 3 -1.53 -6.53 25.29
C LEU A 3 -0.81 -7.48 26.26
N GLN A 4 -1.31 -7.62 27.48
CA GLN A 4 -0.71 -8.51 28.48
C GLN A 4 -0.76 -9.96 28.02
N HIS A 5 -1.89 -10.38 27.44
CA HIS A 5 -2.04 -11.72 26.88
C HIS A 5 -1.08 -11.98 25.72
N TYR A 6 -0.91 -11.01 24.82
CA TYR A 6 0.07 -11.12 23.72
C TYR A 6 1.51 -11.20 24.24
N LEU A 7 1.88 -10.35 25.20
CA LEU A 7 3.23 -10.35 25.78
C LEU A 7 3.55 -11.62 26.59
N SER A 8 2.53 -12.31 27.12
CA SER A 8 2.68 -13.60 27.81
C SER A 8 2.56 -14.82 26.90
N SER A 9 2.14 -14.64 25.64
CA SER A 9 2.00 -15.75 24.69
C SER A 9 3.34 -16.15 24.10
N ASP A 10 3.45 -17.41 23.67
CA ASP A 10 4.67 -17.92 23.04
C ASP A 10 5.00 -17.17 21.75
N LEU A 11 6.30 -17.08 21.45
CA LEU A 11 6.79 -16.43 20.23
C LEU A 11 6.41 -17.27 19.01
N GLU A 12 5.33 -16.88 18.34
CA GLU A 12 4.98 -17.41 17.02
C GLU A 12 5.79 -16.67 15.94
N THR A 13 6.63 -17.39 15.18
CA THR A 13 7.28 -16.82 13.98
C THR A 13 6.28 -16.73 12.83
N PRO A 14 5.94 -15.53 12.34
CA PRO A 14 4.99 -15.38 11.23
C PRO A 14 5.61 -15.91 9.93
N GLY A 15 5.26 -17.14 9.54
CA GLY A 15 5.80 -17.74 8.31
C GLY A 15 5.57 -16.88 7.06
N GLU A 16 4.36 -16.32 6.92
CA GLU A 16 4.01 -15.44 5.80
C GLU A 16 4.19 -13.93 6.11
N GLY A 17 4.92 -13.60 7.18
CA GLY A 17 5.19 -12.23 7.62
C GLY A 17 4.16 -11.65 8.60
N PRO A 18 4.53 -10.56 9.29
CA PRO A 18 3.79 -10.07 10.47
C PRO A 18 2.43 -9.47 10.13
N LEU A 19 2.26 -8.85 8.94
CA LEU A 19 0.98 -8.27 8.53
C LEU A 19 -0.12 -9.32 8.36
N LYS A 20 0.20 -10.47 7.75
CA LYS A 20 -0.79 -11.55 7.58
C LYS A 20 -1.13 -12.22 8.90
N TRP A 21 -0.16 -12.36 9.79
CA TRP A 21 -0.38 -12.89 11.14
C TRP A 21 -1.30 -11.98 11.97
N TRP A 22 -1.04 -10.67 11.99
CA TRP A 22 -1.92 -9.74 12.70
C TRP A 22 -3.33 -9.71 12.13
N ARG A 23 -3.48 -9.92 10.82
CA ARG A 23 -4.79 -10.06 10.17
C ARG A 23 -5.52 -11.34 10.61
N SER A 24 -4.83 -12.47 10.77
CA SER A 24 -5.47 -13.72 11.23
C SER A 24 -5.85 -13.69 12.71
N LYS A 25 -5.14 -12.92 13.54
CA LYS A 25 -5.42 -12.80 14.99
C LYS A 25 -6.41 -11.69 15.34
N GLN A 26 -7.11 -11.07 14.37
CA GLN A 26 -8.09 -10.01 14.63
C GLN A 26 -9.22 -10.43 15.58
N GLN A 27 -9.64 -11.71 15.55
CA GLN A 27 -10.66 -12.21 16.46
C GLN A 27 -10.17 -12.32 17.91
N VAL A 28 -8.87 -12.59 18.11
CA VAL A 28 -8.24 -12.74 19.43
C VAL A 28 -7.84 -11.38 20.00
N TYR A 29 -7.40 -10.47 19.13
CA TYR A 29 -6.83 -9.17 19.48
C TYR A 29 -7.51 -8.05 18.68
N PRO A 30 -8.81 -7.76 18.89
CA PRO A 30 -9.58 -6.86 18.04
C PRO A 30 -9.03 -5.42 18.01
N ARG A 31 -8.46 -4.91 19.10
CA ARG A 31 -7.89 -3.55 19.15
C ARG A 31 -6.40 -3.55 18.88
N LEU A 32 -5.68 -4.51 19.47
CA LEU A 32 -4.22 -4.59 19.33
C LEU A 32 -3.80 -4.93 17.89
N SER A 33 -4.55 -5.79 17.19
CA SER A 33 -4.27 -6.11 15.78
C SER A 33 -4.40 -4.89 14.86
N LEU A 34 -5.41 -4.04 15.08
CA LEU A 34 -5.57 -2.80 14.31
C LEU A 34 -4.40 -1.85 14.52
N MET A 35 -3.96 -1.68 15.78
CA MET A 35 -2.80 -0.86 16.10
C MET A 35 -1.54 -1.42 15.40
N ALA A 36 -1.29 -2.72 15.54
CA ALA A 36 -0.12 -3.36 14.95
C ALA A 36 -0.11 -3.25 13.41
N LEU A 37 -1.24 -3.49 12.75
CA LEU A 37 -1.38 -3.32 11.31
C LEU A 37 -1.11 -1.88 10.87
N ASN A 38 -1.62 -0.90 11.61
CA ASN A 38 -1.37 0.51 11.31
C ASN A 38 0.13 0.85 11.39
N TYR A 39 0.84 0.40 12.43
CA TYR A 39 2.28 0.66 12.55
C TYR A 39 3.12 -0.10 11.50
N LEU A 40 2.82 -1.38 11.28
CA LEU A 40 3.61 -2.25 10.40
C LEU A 40 3.39 -1.98 8.90
N SER A 41 2.31 -1.31 8.54
CA SER A 41 2.03 -0.92 7.15
C SER A 41 2.73 0.38 6.73
N ILE A 42 3.34 1.11 7.67
CA ILE A 42 4.10 2.31 7.37
C ILE A 42 5.39 1.90 6.67
N PRO A 43 5.68 2.40 5.45
CA PRO A 43 6.95 2.13 4.79
C PRO A 43 8.10 2.70 5.61
N ALA A 44 9.15 1.91 5.80
CA ALA A 44 10.30 2.29 6.63
C ALA A 44 11.12 3.47 6.05
N THR A 45 10.98 3.75 4.74
CA THR A 45 11.74 4.79 4.04
C THR A 45 10.90 5.50 2.98
N SER A 46 11.35 6.69 2.56
CA SER A 46 10.77 7.44 1.43
C SER A 46 11.10 6.86 0.06
N VAL A 47 11.87 5.76 -0.02
CA VAL A 47 12.39 5.20 -1.28
C VAL A 47 11.26 4.85 -2.26
N ASP A 48 10.14 4.34 -1.76
CA ASP A 48 8.99 4.01 -2.61
C ASP A 48 8.37 5.25 -3.25
N VAL A 49 8.28 6.33 -2.47
CA VAL A 49 7.77 7.63 -2.92
C VAL A 49 8.73 8.24 -3.95
N GLU A 50 10.04 8.19 -3.70
CA GLU A 50 11.08 8.67 -4.62
C GLU A 50 11.09 7.86 -5.93
N ARG A 51 10.89 6.55 -5.87
CA ARG A 51 10.76 5.69 -7.05
C ARG A 51 9.54 6.08 -7.89
N VAL A 52 8.41 6.36 -7.25
CA VAL A 52 7.19 6.84 -7.91
C VAL A 52 7.43 8.19 -8.58
N PHE A 53 8.07 9.14 -7.90
CA PHE A 53 8.40 10.45 -8.49
C PHE A 53 9.45 10.38 -9.59
N SER A 54 10.44 9.49 -9.48
CA SER A 54 11.44 9.26 -10.53
C SER A 54 10.79 8.72 -11.81
N LYS A 55 9.88 7.74 -11.69
CA LYS A 55 9.05 7.28 -12.82
C LYS A 55 8.14 8.39 -13.34
N GLY A 56 7.55 9.19 -12.44
CA GLY A 56 6.75 10.37 -12.79
C GLY A 56 7.54 11.40 -13.60
N ARG A 57 8.85 11.51 -13.38
CA ARG A 57 9.72 12.42 -14.14
C ARG A 57 9.75 12.10 -15.63
N LEU A 58 9.65 10.83 -16.04
CA LEU A 58 9.50 10.45 -17.46
C LEU A 58 8.19 10.96 -18.06
N VAL A 59 7.11 10.99 -17.27
CA VAL A 59 5.81 11.55 -17.69
C VAL A 59 5.87 13.09 -17.75
N LEU A 60 6.60 13.72 -16.83
CA LEU A 60 6.82 15.17 -16.76
C LEU A 60 7.73 15.73 -17.86
N SER A 61 8.83 15.03 -18.18
CA SER A 61 10.00 15.65 -18.79
C SER A 61 9.97 15.75 -20.31
N HIS A 62 9.20 14.92 -21.02
CA HIS A 62 9.43 14.79 -22.48
C HIS A 62 8.20 14.73 -23.39
N VAL A 63 6.98 14.49 -22.89
CA VAL A 63 5.83 14.22 -23.80
C VAL A 63 4.66 15.20 -23.63
N ARG A 64 4.47 15.86 -22.48
CA ARG A 64 3.26 16.65 -22.22
C ARG A 64 3.43 17.86 -21.29
N ASN A 65 4.07 18.93 -21.78
CA ASN A 65 4.27 20.21 -21.06
C ASN A 65 3.00 21.01 -20.68
N ARG A 66 1.79 20.45 -20.85
CA ARG A 66 0.51 21.12 -20.53
C ARG A 66 -0.45 20.27 -19.67
N LEU A 67 0.01 19.19 -19.06
CA LEU A 67 -0.82 18.43 -18.12
C LEU A 67 -0.93 19.16 -16.77
N SER A 68 -2.13 19.25 -16.23
CA SER A 68 -2.32 19.72 -14.86
C SER A 68 -1.78 18.70 -13.86
N ALA A 69 -1.45 19.17 -12.65
CA ALA A 69 -1.04 18.28 -11.55
C ALA A 69 -2.10 17.21 -11.23
N GLU A 70 -3.38 17.51 -11.47
CA GLU A 70 -4.47 16.58 -11.27
C GLU A 70 -4.46 15.44 -12.28
N THR A 71 -4.35 15.75 -13.58
CA THR A 71 -4.28 14.73 -14.62
C THR A 71 -3.03 13.86 -14.45
N MET A 72 -1.92 14.45 -14.00
CA MET A 72 -0.70 13.71 -13.69
C MET A 72 -0.89 12.72 -12.55
N ARG A 73 -1.52 13.14 -11.45
CA ARG A 73 -1.87 12.27 -10.33
C ARG A 73 -2.75 11.10 -10.81
N ALA A 74 -3.77 11.39 -11.60
CA ALA A 74 -4.66 10.36 -12.14
C ALA A 74 -3.92 9.32 -12.99
N ILE A 75 -3.04 9.76 -13.90
CA ILE A 75 -2.22 8.87 -14.74
C ILE A 75 -1.28 8.01 -13.88
N MET A 76 -0.63 8.60 -12.87
CA MET A 76 0.28 7.88 -11.97
C MET A 76 -0.46 6.83 -11.14
N CYS A 77 -1.62 7.18 -10.57
CA CYS A 77 -2.47 6.24 -9.84
C CYS A 77 -2.95 5.12 -10.75
N LEU A 78 -3.47 5.45 -11.94
CA LEU A 78 -3.94 4.46 -12.90
C LEU A 78 -2.84 3.47 -13.29
N GLY A 79 -1.64 3.97 -13.60
CA GLY A 79 -0.49 3.11 -13.92
C GLY A 79 -0.10 2.18 -12.76
N ALA A 80 -0.11 2.68 -11.53
CA ALA A 80 0.17 1.87 -10.34
C ALA A 80 -0.92 0.81 -10.09
N TRP A 81 -2.19 1.18 -10.22
CA TRP A 81 -3.32 0.27 -10.02
C TRP A 81 -3.40 -0.82 -11.07
N THR A 82 -3.11 -0.51 -12.35
CA THR A 82 -3.00 -1.52 -13.40
C THR A 82 -1.83 -2.49 -13.13
N GLN A 83 -0.67 -1.99 -12.68
CA GLN A 83 0.46 -2.87 -12.30
C GLN A 83 0.13 -3.78 -11.11
N ALA A 84 -0.69 -3.30 -10.18
CA ALA A 84 -1.18 -4.07 -9.04
C ALA A 84 -2.35 -5.00 -9.39
N ASN A 85 -2.77 -5.10 -10.66
CA ASN A 85 -3.95 -5.84 -11.11
C ASN A 85 -5.26 -5.45 -10.39
N LEU A 86 -5.34 -4.21 -9.91
CA LEU A 86 -6.54 -3.68 -9.25
C LEU A 86 -7.57 -3.14 -10.25
N ILE A 87 -7.12 -2.81 -11.47
CA ILE A 87 -7.95 -2.30 -12.56
C ILE A 87 -7.58 -3.08 -13.82
N THR A 88 -8.58 -3.64 -14.49
CA THR A 88 -8.41 -4.34 -15.76
C THR A 88 -8.54 -3.37 -16.94
N LYS A 89 -8.00 -3.75 -18.10
CA LYS A 89 -8.11 -2.91 -19.32
C LYS A 89 -9.56 -2.66 -19.73
N LYS A 90 -10.51 -3.51 -19.33
CA LYS A 90 -11.94 -3.34 -19.59
C LYS A 90 -12.48 -2.16 -18.78
N ASP A 91 -12.17 -2.12 -17.49
CA ASP A 91 -12.58 -1.04 -16.59
C ASP A 91 -12.07 0.35 -17.03
N VAL A 92 -10.92 0.40 -17.72
CA VAL A 92 -10.37 1.65 -18.26
C VAL A 92 -11.13 2.11 -19.51
N VAL A 93 -11.61 1.17 -20.33
CA VAL A 93 -12.36 1.47 -21.55
C VAL A 93 -13.78 1.93 -21.23
N ASP A 94 -14.38 1.42 -20.15
CA ASP A 94 -15.74 1.81 -19.74
C ASP A 94 -15.83 3.24 -19.16
N ILE A 95 -14.69 3.88 -18.86
CA ILE A 95 -14.59 5.24 -18.31
C ILE A 95 -14.38 6.30 -19.41
N ILE A 96 -14.00 5.90 -20.63
CA ILE A 96 -13.73 6.79 -21.77
C ILE A 96 -14.98 6.89 -22.65
#